data_AF-B1YEF6-F1
#
_entry.id   AF-B1YEF6-F1
#
_cell.length_a   1.000
_cell.length_b   1.000
_cell.length_c   1.000
_cell.angle_alpha   90.00
_cell.angle_beta   90.00
_cell.angle_gamma   90.00
#
_symmetry.space_group_name_H-M   'P 1'
#
loop_
_entity.id
_entity.type
_entity.pdbx_description
1 polymer ?
#
loop_
_entity_poly.entity_id
_entity_poly.type
_entity_poly.pdbx_seq_one_letter_code
_entity_poly.pdbx_strand_id
1 'polypeptide(L)'
;MKLLPITLRMDNYGFLDKGGTWMKRLLLAATLTSLLAGCTDAPEAEKAEPQKLTFKQDHQTIQIIPLYDAYQSYVDATLKEPTENGALFEKHVLATKHKWIEKEKLTDTYTDRRILDIPTDNAEELNKTIVYLKKHQDAIQQQIKKSLQTSIDALPRTDKLTVFVAPYNVHNPAEIKRHGGVTGFASGTDMFTLYLAKGFSTDTLANAVAHEYHHTVAFKSNTHDSMFNGIMLEGEADMFAAQVYPKGKSEATEPLLDHTLENLLTQINNHNVDAYDLRYGNYDKDIPPLAQYTLGYMIMTDFLQKNPDLPVAKWTEMPTTDILEKTGYAKKLTIR
;
A
#
# COMPACT_ATOMS: atom_id res chain seq x y z
N MET A 1 29.23 -24.60 -47.52
CA MET A 1 30.45 -24.56 -48.36
C MET A 1 31.47 -23.72 -47.62
N LYS A 2 32.51 -24.36 -47.07
CA LYS A 2 33.63 -23.71 -46.35
C LYS A 2 34.63 -23.13 -47.37
N LEU A 3 35.26 -22.01 -47.02
CA LEU A 3 36.65 -21.57 -47.29
C LEU A 3 36.72 -20.08 -46.83
N LEU A 4 37.23 -19.76 -45.63
CA LEU A 4 38.64 -19.51 -45.20
C LEU A 4 39.25 -18.20 -45.74
N PRO A 5 40.21 -17.58 -45.01
CA PRO A 5 40.25 -16.15 -44.73
C PRO A 5 41.47 -15.46 -45.36
N ILE A 6 41.50 -14.13 -45.28
CA ILE A 6 42.68 -13.35 -45.67
C ILE A 6 43.37 -12.85 -44.40
N THR A 7 44.52 -13.45 -44.10
CA THR A 7 45.57 -12.87 -43.25
C THR A 7 46.66 -12.34 -44.17
N LEU A 8 47.13 -11.12 -43.93
CA LEU A 8 48.40 -10.64 -44.45
C LEU A 8 49.20 -10.01 -43.32
N ARG A 9 50.47 -10.40 -43.32
CA ARG A 9 51.49 -10.30 -42.28
C ARG A 9 52.45 -9.15 -42.65
N MET A 10 53.03 -8.52 -41.62
CA MET A 10 54.47 -8.15 -41.46
C MET A 10 55.15 -7.37 -42.63
N ASP A 11 55.82 -6.23 -42.44
CA ASP A 11 57.04 -6.03 -41.65
C ASP A 11 57.63 -4.62 -41.86
N ASN A 12 58.32 -4.15 -40.81
CA ASN A 12 59.59 -3.40 -40.71
C ASN A 12 59.94 -2.22 -41.64
N TYR A 13 60.36 -1.11 -41.02
CA TYR A 13 61.64 -0.35 -41.14
C TYR A 13 61.50 0.83 -40.13
N GLY A 14 62.42 1.21 -39.23
CA GLY A 14 63.85 1.02 -39.09
C GLY A 14 64.56 2.39 -39.07
N PHE A 15 65.37 2.66 -38.04
CA PHE A 15 66.41 3.72 -37.90
C PHE A 15 65.97 5.18 -37.61
N LEU A 16 66.66 6.02 -36.81
CA LEU A 16 67.73 5.87 -35.80
C LEU A 16 68.02 7.26 -35.16
N ASP A 17 68.41 7.22 -33.89
CA ASP A 17 69.52 7.93 -33.21
C ASP A 17 69.54 9.45 -32.89
N LYS A 18 69.79 9.71 -31.60
CA LYS A 18 70.93 10.46 -30.97
C LYS A 18 70.39 11.23 -29.74
N GLY A 19 70.61 10.81 -28.49
CA GLY A 19 71.88 10.75 -27.74
C GLY A 19 71.72 11.67 -26.51
N GLY A 20 72.20 11.43 -25.29
CA GLY A 20 72.98 10.36 -24.71
C GLY A 20 73.09 10.53 -23.18
N THR A 21 73.40 9.41 -22.52
CA THR A 21 74.27 9.22 -21.34
C THR A 21 73.96 9.96 -20.01
N TRP A 22 73.69 9.23 -18.92
CA TRP A 22 74.72 8.70 -17.99
C TRP A 22 74.10 7.82 -16.88
N MET A 23 74.87 6.80 -16.51
CA MET A 23 74.61 5.70 -15.58
C MET A 23 74.21 6.12 -14.16
N LYS A 24 73.32 5.33 -13.55
CA LYS A 24 73.56 4.61 -12.28
C LYS A 24 72.52 3.50 -12.10
N ARG A 25 72.92 2.26 -12.33
CA ARG A 25 72.24 1.06 -11.80
C ARG A 25 73.16 0.45 -10.77
N LEU A 26 72.65 0.28 -9.56
CA LEU A 26 73.09 -0.75 -8.62
C LEU A 26 71.82 -1.41 -8.09
N LEU A 27 71.69 -2.69 -8.47
CA LEU A 27 70.83 -3.71 -7.86
C LEU A 27 71.27 -3.90 -6.40
N LEU A 28 70.52 -4.46 -5.43
CA LEU A 28 69.63 -5.62 -5.44
C LEU A 28 69.09 -5.74 -3.99
N ALA A 29 67.81 -6.03 -3.79
CA ALA A 29 67.32 -6.97 -2.77
C ALA A 29 65.79 -7.02 -2.81
N ALA A 30 65.27 -8.18 -3.16
CA ALA A 30 63.87 -8.52 -3.11
C ALA A 30 63.46 -8.87 -1.67
N THR A 31 62.33 -8.34 -1.21
CA THR A 31 61.41 -9.07 -0.33
C THR A 31 59.99 -8.72 -0.73
N LEU A 32 59.37 -9.69 -1.37
CA LEU A 32 57.94 -9.79 -1.56
C LEU A 32 57.33 -10.11 -0.17
N THR A 33 56.64 -9.17 0.44
CA THR A 33 55.66 -9.48 1.49
C THR A 33 54.31 -8.96 1.06
N SER A 34 53.52 -9.92 0.58
CA SER A 34 52.07 -9.91 0.47
C SER A 34 51.40 -9.35 1.73
N LEU A 35 50.70 -8.23 1.61
CA LEU A 35 49.65 -7.83 2.55
C LEU A 35 48.32 -8.37 1.99
N LEU A 36 47.98 -9.58 2.42
CA LEU A 36 46.63 -10.11 2.34
C LEU A 36 45.85 -9.71 3.60
N ALA A 37 44.57 -9.40 3.38
CA ALA A 37 43.47 -9.52 4.31
C ALA A 37 43.50 -8.63 5.56
N GLY A 38 43.10 -7.37 5.38
CA GLY A 38 42.28 -6.67 6.36
C GLY A 38 40.81 -6.91 6.02
N CYS A 39 40.20 -7.95 6.59
CA CYS A 39 38.75 -8.02 6.71
C CYS A 39 38.33 -6.89 7.66
N THR A 40 37.94 -5.75 7.11
CA THR A 40 37.07 -4.84 7.83
C THR A 40 35.65 -5.23 7.45
N ASP A 41 34.94 -5.85 8.38
CA ASP A 41 33.49 -5.75 8.44
C ASP A 41 33.16 -4.26 8.49
N ALA A 42 32.99 -3.66 7.31
CA ALA A 42 32.33 -2.38 7.22
C ALA A 42 30.92 -2.64 7.79
N PRO A 43 30.47 -1.85 8.78
CA PRO A 43 29.07 -1.89 9.17
C PRO A 43 28.27 -1.72 7.88
N GLU A 44 27.26 -2.58 7.66
CA GLU A 44 26.22 -2.31 6.66
C GLU A 44 25.90 -0.83 6.78
N ALA A 45 26.28 -0.04 5.76
CA ALA A 45 26.02 1.38 5.75
C ALA A 45 24.54 1.52 6.05
N GLU A 46 24.22 2.12 7.20
CA GLU A 46 22.85 2.29 7.67
C GLU A 46 22.10 2.91 6.49
N LYS A 47 21.30 2.09 5.79
CA LYS A 47 20.60 2.52 4.58
C LYS A 47 19.84 3.78 4.99
N ALA A 48 20.10 4.89 4.29
CA ALA A 48 19.52 6.18 4.60
C ALA A 48 18.03 6.02 4.96
N GLU A 49 17.58 6.60 6.08
CA GLU A 49 16.17 6.52 6.47
C GLU A 49 15.31 6.94 5.27
N PRO A 50 14.20 6.22 5.00
CA PRO A 50 13.29 6.60 3.92
C PRO A 50 12.92 8.07 4.06
N GLN A 51 12.77 8.78 2.93
CA GLN A 51 12.37 10.19 2.90
C GLN A 51 10.93 10.36 3.40
N LYS A 52 10.74 10.20 4.71
CA LYS A 52 9.46 10.30 5.39
C LYS A 52 9.05 11.76 5.52
N LEU A 53 7.75 12.01 5.44
CA LEU A 53 7.18 13.31 5.76
C LEU A 53 6.56 13.24 7.16
N THR A 54 6.98 14.13 8.05
CA THR A 54 6.38 14.31 9.37
C THR A 54 5.77 15.70 9.46
N PHE A 55 4.54 15.79 9.93
CA PHE A 55 3.89 17.07 10.19
C PHE A 55 3.00 17.01 11.42
N LYS A 56 2.69 18.18 11.98
CA LYS A 56 1.71 18.34 13.04
C LYS A 56 0.43 18.91 12.46
N GLN A 57 -0.70 18.38 12.91
CA GLN A 57 -2.04 18.93 12.71
C GLN A 57 -2.70 18.93 14.08
N ASP A 58 -3.07 20.12 14.57
CA ASP A 58 -3.56 20.33 15.93
C ASP A 58 -2.65 19.69 17.00
N HIS A 59 -3.18 18.71 17.74
CA HIS A 59 -2.49 18.00 18.81
C HIS A 59 -1.79 16.71 18.36
N GLN A 60 -1.83 16.39 17.06
CA GLN A 60 -1.37 15.12 16.52
C GLN A 60 -0.03 15.25 15.79
N THR A 61 0.79 14.20 15.89
CA THR A 61 1.96 14.00 15.02
C THR A 61 1.63 12.93 14.00
N ILE A 62 1.83 13.26 12.73
CA ILE A 62 1.52 12.38 11.60
C ILE A 62 2.79 12.07 10.84
N GLN A 63 2.96 10.80 10.47
CA GLN A 63 4.09 10.31 9.70
C GLN A 63 3.61 9.64 8.42
N ILE A 64 4.25 9.96 7.30
CA ILE A 64 4.04 9.30 6.02
C ILE A 64 5.36 8.61 5.65
N ILE A 65 5.36 7.29 5.62
CA ILE A 65 6.55 6.46 5.46
C ILE A 65 6.47 5.71 4.13
N PRO A 66 7.24 6.10 3.11
CA PRO A 66 7.31 5.34 1.87
C PRO A 66 8.09 4.03 2.09
N LEU A 67 7.55 2.92 1.61
CA LEU A 67 8.19 1.60 1.63
C LEU A 67 8.95 1.29 0.33
N TYR A 68 9.14 2.28 -0.55
CA TYR A 68 9.67 2.07 -1.90
C TYR A 68 11.07 1.45 -1.94
N ASP A 69 11.95 1.77 -0.99
CA ASP A 69 13.29 1.19 -0.92
C ASP A 69 13.31 -0.25 -0.41
N ALA A 70 12.37 -0.59 0.47
CA ALA A 70 12.15 -1.95 0.93
C ALA A 70 11.68 -2.83 -0.25
N TYR A 71 10.70 -2.34 -1.00
CA TYR A 71 10.22 -2.99 -2.22
C TYR A 71 11.27 -3.03 -3.33
N GLN A 72 12.12 -2.00 -3.48
CA GLN A 72 13.23 -2.05 -4.44
C GLN A 72 14.23 -3.14 -4.06
N SER A 73 14.60 -3.23 -2.78
CA SER A 73 15.52 -4.26 -2.30
C SER A 73 14.97 -5.67 -2.54
N TYR A 74 13.67 -5.85 -2.34
CA TYR A 74 12.96 -7.09 -2.68
C TYR A 74 13.03 -7.40 -4.17
N VAL A 75 12.66 -6.47 -5.05
CA VAL A 75 12.71 -6.64 -6.51
C VAL A 75 14.11 -6.99 -6.99
N ASP A 76 15.13 -6.27 -6.52
CA ASP A 76 16.53 -6.49 -6.92
C ASP A 76 17.05 -7.87 -6.52
N ALA A 77 16.53 -8.42 -5.40
CA ALA A 77 16.85 -9.76 -4.93
C ALA A 77 16.08 -10.83 -5.72
N THR A 78 14.77 -10.67 -5.89
CA THR A 78 13.91 -11.62 -6.62
C THR A 78 14.32 -11.78 -8.07
N LEU A 79 14.78 -10.72 -8.74
CA LEU A 79 15.30 -10.79 -10.11
C LEU A 79 16.61 -11.61 -10.22
N LYS A 80 17.34 -11.80 -9.12
CA LYS A 80 18.55 -12.63 -9.06
C LYS A 80 18.26 -14.06 -8.61
N GLU A 81 17.35 -14.22 -7.66
CA GLU A 81 17.03 -15.49 -6.98
C GLU A 81 15.50 -15.73 -6.96
N PRO A 82 14.87 -16.01 -8.12
CA PRO A 82 13.41 -16.05 -8.24
C PRO A 82 12.73 -17.18 -7.46
N THR A 83 13.46 -18.24 -7.09
CA THR A 83 12.93 -19.39 -6.36
C THR A 83 12.61 -19.09 -4.90
N GLU A 84 13.18 -18.03 -4.32
CA GLU A 84 13.04 -17.66 -2.91
C GLU A 84 12.06 -16.49 -2.69
N ASN A 85 11.17 -16.24 -3.65
CA ASN A 85 10.35 -15.04 -3.73
C ASN A 85 9.62 -14.65 -2.42
N GLY A 86 8.96 -15.63 -1.78
CA GLY A 86 8.25 -15.39 -0.50
C GLY A 86 9.20 -15.01 0.63
N ALA A 87 10.31 -15.74 0.80
CA ALA A 87 11.32 -15.45 1.82
C ALA A 87 12.00 -14.09 1.61
N LEU A 88 12.22 -13.70 0.35
CA LEU A 88 12.76 -12.39 0.00
C LEU A 88 11.77 -11.25 0.32
N PHE A 89 10.47 -11.45 0.08
CA PHE A 89 9.44 -10.47 0.43
C PHE A 89 9.37 -10.26 1.94
N GLU A 90 9.34 -11.35 2.71
CA GLU A 90 9.39 -11.32 4.19
C GLU A 90 10.61 -10.55 4.70
N LYS A 91 11.79 -10.91 4.21
CA LYS A 91 13.07 -10.33 4.63
C LYS A 91 13.18 -8.84 4.34
N HIS A 92 12.71 -8.39 3.17
CA HIS A 92 12.95 -7.03 2.71
C HIS A 92 11.79 -6.09 3.00
N VAL A 93 10.54 -6.52 2.77
CA VAL A 93 9.35 -5.67 2.89
C VAL A 93 8.76 -5.77 4.29
N LEU A 94 8.35 -6.97 4.70
CA LEU A 94 7.63 -7.16 5.96
C LEU A 94 8.52 -6.88 7.18
N ALA A 95 9.77 -7.34 7.17
CA ALA A 95 10.71 -7.02 8.24
C ALA A 95 10.98 -5.50 8.37
N THR A 96 11.03 -4.77 7.24
CA THR A 96 11.20 -3.31 7.27
C THR A 96 9.96 -2.61 7.84
N LYS A 97 8.76 -3.00 7.41
CA LYS A 97 7.49 -2.48 7.96
C LYS A 97 7.37 -2.79 9.44
N HIS A 98 7.73 -4.01 9.86
CA HIS A 98 7.70 -4.43 11.26
C HIS A 98 8.64 -3.61 12.16
N LYS A 99 9.87 -3.33 11.70
CA LYS A 99 10.79 -2.44 12.43
C LYS A 99 10.19 -1.05 12.69
N TRP A 100 9.42 -0.50 11.73
CA TRP A 100 8.70 0.76 11.94
C TRP A 100 7.55 0.61 12.94
N ILE A 101 6.77 -0.47 12.85
CA ILE A 101 5.70 -0.78 13.80
C ILE A 101 6.26 -0.85 15.23
N GLU A 102 7.38 -1.55 15.44
CA GLU A 102 8.05 -1.65 16.74
C GLU A 102 8.61 -0.30 17.21
N LYS A 103 9.37 0.39 16.35
CA LYS A 103 10.01 1.67 16.65
C LYS A 103 8.99 2.73 17.06
N GLU A 104 7.91 2.82 16.30
CA GLU A 104 6.86 3.81 16.52
C GLU A 104 5.83 3.33 17.53
N LYS A 105 5.88 2.08 18.01
CA LYS A 105 4.90 1.46 18.91
C LYS A 105 3.47 1.57 18.35
N LEU A 106 3.28 1.08 17.13
CA LEU A 106 1.99 1.08 16.44
C LEU A 106 1.16 -0.14 16.85
N THR A 107 -0.16 0.00 16.79
CA THR A 107 -1.10 -1.08 17.04
C THR A 107 -1.44 -1.77 15.72
N ASP A 108 -1.00 -3.01 15.55
CA ASP A 108 -1.30 -3.84 14.38
C ASP A 108 -2.23 -4.98 14.83
N THR A 109 -3.54 -4.71 14.84
CA THR A 109 -4.58 -5.63 15.35
C THR A 109 -4.96 -6.71 14.33
N TYR A 110 -4.78 -6.44 13.03
CA TYR A 110 -5.28 -7.28 11.95
C TYR A 110 -4.15 -7.94 11.14
N THR A 111 -3.13 -8.43 11.83
CA THR A 111 -1.92 -9.03 11.22
C THR A 111 -2.20 -10.25 10.35
N ASP A 112 -3.30 -10.96 10.60
CA ASP A 112 -3.78 -12.12 9.85
C ASP A 112 -4.45 -11.74 8.52
N ARG A 113 -4.82 -10.46 8.34
CA ARG A 113 -5.51 -9.93 7.15
C ARG A 113 -4.60 -9.14 6.22
N ARG A 114 -3.33 -9.53 6.11
CA ARG A 114 -2.32 -8.96 5.20
C ARG A 114 -2.57 -9.26 3.71
N ILE A 115 -3.79 -9.03 3.25
CA ILE A 115 -4.31 -9.40 1.92
C ILE A 115 -3.57 -8.74 0.75
N LEU A 116 -2.86 -7.62 0.99
CA LEU A 116 -2.09 -6.89 -0.02
C LEU A 116 -0.58 -6.90 0.24
N ASP A 117 -0.14 -7.42 1.39
CA ASP A 117 1.28 -7.61 1.68
C ASP A 117 1.70 -9.02 1.23
N ILE A 118 1.61 -9.27 -0.08
CA ILE A 118 1.96 -10.55 -0.71
C ILE A 118 3.13 -10.38 -1.69
N PRO A 119 3.94 -11.42 -1.94
CA PRO A 119 4.98 -11.39 -2.97
C PRO A 119 4.38 -11.26 -4.37
N THR A 120 5.17 -10.72 -5.30
CA THR A 120 4.80 -10.53 -6.71
C THR A 120 5.25 -11.69 -7.58
N ASP A 121 4.44 -12.06 -8.57
CA ASP A 121 4.91 -12.92 -9.66
C ASP A 121 5.53 -12.13 -10.82
N ASN A 122 5.52 -10.79 -10.76
CA ASN A 122 6.00 -9.91 -11.82
C ASN A 122 6.89 -8.78 -11.27
N ALA A 123 8.11 -9.13 -10.89
CA ALA A 123 9.09 -8.21 -10.31
C ALA A 123 9.46 -7.05 -11.26
N GLU A 124 9.45 -7.28 -12.58
CA GLU A 124 9.74 -6.23 -13.56
C GLU A 124 8.65 -5.14 -13.60
N GLU A 125 7.37 -5.50 -13.55
CA GLU A 125 6.29 -4.52 -13.52
C GLU A 125 6.21 -3.79 -12.18
N LEU A 126 6.47 -4.51 -11.08
CA LEU A 126 6.61 -3.90 -9.77
C LEU A 126 7.75 -2.88 -9.76
N ASN A 127 8.90 -3.18 -10.38
CA ASN A 127 10.02 -2.24 -10.52
C ASN A 127 9.60 -0.94 -11.22
N LYS A 128 8.84 -1.04 -12.32
CA LYS A 128 8.33 0.14 -13.04
C LYS A 128 7.39 0.98 -12.17
N THR A 129 6.59 0.34 -11.33
CA THR A 129 5.71 1.02 -10.37
C THR A 129 6.54 1.73 -9.29
N ILE A 130 7.54 1.07 -8.71
CA ILE A 130 8.44 1.67 -7.72
C ILE A 130 9.16 2.90 -8.29
N VAL A 131 9.73 2.80 -9.50
CA VAL A 131 10.40 3.93 -10.17
C VAL A 131 9.44 5.09 -10.38
N TYR A 132 8.21 4.81 -10.80
CA TYR A 132 7.17 5.84 -10.94
C TYR A 132 6.86 6.50 -9.60
N LEU A 133 6.62 5.74 -8.54
CA LEU A 133 6.26 6.31 -7.23
C LEU A 133 7.40 7.11 -6.60
N LYS A 134 8.64 6.63 -6.68
CA LYS A 134 9.84 7.39 -6.24
C LYS A 134 9.94 8.73 -6.94
N LYS A 135 9.70 8.78 -8.26
CA LYS A 135 9.72 10.02 -9.03
C LYS A 135 8.64 11.03 -8.60
N HIS A 136 7.50 10.56 -8.08
CA HIS A 136 6.37 11.41 -7.69
C HIS A 136 6.17 11.51 -6.18
N GLN A 137 7.17 11.10 -5.38
CA GLN A 137 7.04 10.96 -3.93
C GLN A 137 6.58 12.25 -3.24
N ASP A 138 7.18 13.39 -3.57
CA ASP A 138 6.82 14.68 -2.96
C ASP A 138 5.35 15.03 -3.22
N ALA A 139 4.88 14.85 -4.46
CA ALA A 139 3.50 15.10 -4.83
C ALA A 139 2.53 14.15 -4.10
N ILE A 140 2.88 12.86 -4.01
CA ILE A 140 2.11 11.86 -3.26
C ILE A 140 2.01 12.26 -1.78
N GLN A 141 3.13 12.60 -1.15
CA GLN A 141 3.15 12.98 0.26
C GLN A 141 2.38 14.26 0.55
N GLN A 142 2.47 15.27 -0.33
CA GLN A 142 1.67 16.49 -0.18
C GLN A 142 0.17 16.23 -0.35
N GLN A 143 -0.21 15.35 -1.30
CA GLN A 143 -1.60 14.97 -1.46
C GLN A 143 -2.13 14.22 -0.24
N ILE A 144 -1.40 13.22 0.28
CA ILE A 144 -1.78 12.49 1.50
C ILE A 144 -1.88 13.45 2.68
N LYS A 145 -0.90 14.35 2.87
CA LYS A 145 -0.95 15.37 3.92
C LYS A 145 -2.21 16.21 3.82
N LYS A 146 -2.48 16.81 2.66
CA LYS A 146 -3.68 17.63 2.44
C LYS A 146 -4.95 16.83 2.73
N SER A 147 -4.97 15.57 2.28
CA SER A 147 -6.10 14.68 2.51
C SER A 147 -6.37 14.43 3.98
N LEU A 148 -5.33 14.11 4.74
CA LEU A 148 -5.40 13.93 6.19
C LEU A 148 -5.82 15.21 6.92
N GLN A 149 -5.34 16.38 6.51
CA GLN A 149 -5.74 17.65 7.13
C GLN A 149 -7.25 17.86 7.03
N THR A 150 -7.84 17.73 5.84
CA THR A 150 -9.30 17.80 5.67
C THR A 150 -10.04 16.73 6.48
N SER A 151 -9.53 15.49 6.50
CA SER A 151 -10.17 14.40 7.25
C SER A 151 -10.15 14.66 8.76
N ILE A 152 -9.05 15.20 9.28
CA ILE A 152 -8.90 15.57 10.69
C ILE A 152 -9.82 16.73 11.05
N ASP A 153 -9.93 17.73 10.19
CA ASP A 153 -10.84 18.86 10.41
C ASP A 153 -12.31 18.38 10.45
N ALA A 154 -12.68 17.38 9.66
CA ALA A 154 -14.04 16.82 9.59
C ALA A 154 -14.34 15.79 10.70
N LEU A 155 -13.36 14.98 11.09
CA LEU A 155 -13.46 13.96 12.13
C LEU A 155 -12.20 14.00 13.00
N PRO A 156 -12.14 14.87 14.01
CA PRO A 156 -10.94 15.06 14.82
C PRO A 156 -10.52 13.81 15.60
N ARG A 157 -9.21 13.64 15.77
CA ARG A 157 -8.59 12.66 16.70
C ARG A 157 -7.52 13.34 17.56
N THR A 158 -6.96 12.62 18.52
CA THR A 158 -5.88 13.12 19.40
C THR A 158 -4.57 12.37 19.26
N ASP A 159 -4.64 11.12 18.81
CA ASP A 159 -3.49 10.22 18.83
C ASP A 159 -2.67 10.35 17.55
N LYS A 160 -1.39 9.99 17.63
CA LYS A 160 -0.49 9.92 16.46
C LYS A 160 -1.07 9.03 15.36
N LEU A 161 -0.65 9.25 14.13
CA LEU A 161 -1.05 8.41 12.99
C LEU A 161 0.15 8.18 12.06
N THR A 162 0.36 6.93 11.65
CA THR A 162 1.39 6.54 10.69
C THR A 162 0.75 5.98 9.43
N VAL A 163 1.08 6.56 8.28
CA VAL A 163 0.65 6.10 6.96
C VAL A 163 1.83 5.47 6.25
N PHE A 164 1.74 4.18 5.97
CA PHE A 164 2.68 3.50 5.09
C PHE A 164 2.25 3.69 3.64
N VAL A 165 3.21 3.91 2.74
CA VAL A 165 2.93 4.05 1.30
C VAL A 165 3.73 3.00 0.53
N ALA A 166 3.02 2.05 -0.06
CA ALA A 166 3.58 0.92 -0.79
C ALA A 166 3.21 0.97 -2.28
N PRO A 167 4.03 0.39 -3.18
CA PRO A 167 3.57 0.07 -4.52
C PRO A 167 2.47 -0.99 -4.46
N TYR A 168 1.46 -0.86 -5.30
CA TYR A 168 0.44 -1.89 -5.44
C TYR A 168 1.07 -3.14 -6.08
N ASN A 169 1.01 -4.24 -5.34
CA ASN A 169 1.71 -5.48 -5.66
C ASN A 169 0.76 -6.66 -5.85
N VAL A 170 -0.18 -6.58 -6.79
CA VAL A 170 -1.05 -7.73 -7.07
C VAL A 170 -1.09 -8.09 -8.55
N HIS A 171 -1.50 -9.34 -8.77
CA HIS A 171 -1.57 -10.04 -10.05
C HIS A 171 -2.48 -9.39 -11.12
N ASN A 172 -3.21 -8.31 -10.79
CA ASN A 172 -4.14 -7.64 -11.70
C ASN A 172 -4.01 -6.10 -11.71
N PRO A 173 -2.93 -5.54 -12.29
CA PRO A 173 -2.75 -4.10 -12.40
C PRO A 173 -3.81 -3.41 -13.27
N ALA A 174 -4.53 -4.15 -14.11
CA ALA A 174 -5.61 -3.60 -14.92
C ALA A 174 -6.87 -3.32 -14.08
N GLU A 175 -7.18 -4.18 -13.12
CA GLU A 175 -8.32 -4.02 -12.22
C GLU A 175 -8.18 -2.80 -11.32
N ILE A 176 -7.07 -2.69 -10.58
CA ILE A 176 -6.88 -1.53 -9.70
C ILE A 176 -6.90 -0.21 -10.47
N LYS A 177 -6.43 -0.20 -11.73
CA LYS A 177 -6.45 1.00 -12.58
C LYS A 177 -7.87 1.42 -12.95
N ARG A 178 -8.82 0.48 -13.11
CA ARG A 178 -10.23 0.82 -13.30
C ARG A 178 -10.78 1.55 -12.08
N HIS A 179 -10.35 1.16 -10.90
CA HIS A 179 -10.72 1.79 -9.62
C HIS A 179 -9.79 2.96 -9.22
N GLY A 180 -9.18 3.65 -10.19
CA GLY A 180 -8.37 4.85 -9.93
C GLY A 180 -6.96 4.59 -9.39
N GLY A 181 -6.53 3.33 -9.28
CA GLY A 181 -5.15 2.96 -9.02
C GLY A 181 -4.70 3.08 -7.56
N VAL A 182 -5.62 3.19 -6.61
CA VAL A 182 -5.32 3.29 -5.17
C VAL A 182 -6.22 2.34 -4.39
N THR A 183 -5.65 1.67 -3.40
CA THR A 183 -6.40 0.97 -2.35
C THR A 183 -5.65 1.13 -1.02
N GLY A 184 -6.28 0.76 0.08
CA GLY A 184 -5.70 0.88 1.40
C GLY A 184 -6.10 -0.27 2.33
N PHE A 185 -5.45 -0.28 3.49
CA PHE A 185 -5.83 -1.13 4.60
C PHE A 185 -5.39 -0.50 5.93
N ALA A 186 -6.37 -0.14 6.76
CA ALA A 186 -6.18 0.20 8.16
C ALA A 186 -6.06 -1.06 9.01
N SER A 187 -4.89 -1.24 9.65
CA SER A 187 -4.62 -2.42 10.48
C SER A 187 -4.65 -2.13 11.98
N GLY A 188 -4.96 -0.89 12.38
CA GLY A 188 -5.22 -0.49 13.76
C GLY A 188 -5.59 0.98 13.90
N THR A 189 -5.66 1.46 15.14
CA THR A 189 -6.14 2.82 15.47
C THR A 189 -5.12 3.92 15.16
N ASP A 190 -3.86 3.58 14.91
CA ASP A 190 -2.78 4.52 14.67
C ASP A 190 -1.97 4.22 13.40
N MET A 191 -2.45 3.31 12.54
CA MET A 191 -1.82 3.05 11.25
C MET A 191 -2.75 2.55 10.15
N PHE A 192 -2.39 2.92 8.92
CA PHE A 192 -2.88 2.27 7.71
C PHE A 192 -1.81 2.26 6.62
N THR A 193 -1.99 1.38 5.63
CA THR A 193 -1.13 1.30 4.44
C THR A 193 -1.92 1.68 3.22
N LEU A 194 -1.35 2.53 2.36
CA LEU A 194 -1.86 2.82 1.02
C LEU A 194 -1.03 2.07 0.00
N TYR A 195 -1.69 1.48 -0.99
CA TYR A 195 -1.07 0.76 -2.09
C TYR A 195 -1.39 1.47 -3.40
N LEU A 196 -0.35 1.92 -4.10
CA LEU A 196 -0.48 2.81 -5.25
C LEU A 196 0.01 2.11 -6.53
N ALA A 197 -0.85 2.06 -7.54
CA ALA A 197 -0.48 1.62 -8.88
C ALA A 197 0.21 2.75 -9.66
N LYS A 198 0.97 2.39 -10.70
CA LYS A 198 1.49 3.36 -11.66
C LYS A 198 0.33 4.10 -12.36
N GLY A 199 0.37 5.44 -12.33
CA GLY A 199 -0.63 6.29 -12.98
C GLY A 199 -1.95 6.43 -12.21
N PHE A 200 -1.93 6.23 -10.89
CA PHE A 200 -3.10 6.41 -10.03
C PHE A 200 -3.71 7.83 -10.14
N SER A 201 -5.00 7.94 -9.80
CA SER A 201 -5.77 9.18 -9.73
C SER A 201 -5.53 9.89 -8.41
N THR A 202 -5.22 11.19 -8.45
CA THR A 202 -5.07 12.02 -7.24
C THR A 202 -6.37 12.18 -6.46
N ASP A 203 -7.51 12.20 -7.15
CA ASP A 203 -8.82 12.27 -6.51
C ASP A 203 -9.14 10.97 -5.77
N THR A 204 -8.82 9.82 -6.38
CA THR A 204 -8.95 8.51 -5.72
C THR A 204 -7.98 8.38 -4.55
N LEU A 205 -6.74 8.87 -4.66
CA LEU A 205 -5.80 8.92 -3.52
C LEU A 205 -6.38 9.73 -2.36
N ALA A 206 -7.00 10.88 -2.65
CA ALA A 206 -7.58 11.72 -1.63
C ALA A 206 -8.75 11.04 -0.90
N ASN A 207 -9.63 10.37 -1.66
CA ASN A 207 -10.76 9.62 -1.13
C ASN A 207 -10.28 8.40 -0.30
N ALA A 208 -9.35 7.60 -0.83
CA ALA A 208 -8.78 6.45 -0.13
C ALA A 208 -8.10 6.85 1.19
N VAL A 209 -7.38 7.98 1.22
CA VAL A 209 -6.81 8.51 2.48
C VAL A 209 -7.90 8.81 3.51
N ALA A 210 -9.04 9.39 3.09
CA ALA A 210 -10.14 9.66 4.00
C ALA A 210 -10.85 8.39 4.47
N HIS A 211 -11.05 7.41 3.58
CA HIS A 211 -11.62 6.10 3.90
C HIS A 211 -10.77 5.37 4.95
N GLU A 212 -9.47 5.20 4.71
CA GLU A 212 -8.61 4.50 5.68
C GLU A 212 -8.43 5.30 6.98
N TYR A 213 -8.42 6.63 6.90
CA TYR A 213 -8.41 7.48 8.09
C TYR A 213 -9.63 7.21 8.98
N HIS A 214 -10.83 7.12 8.39
CA HIS A 214 -12.06 6.84 9.11
C HIS A 214 -11.97 5.54 9.91
N HIS A 215 -11.50 4.46 9.29
CA HIS A 215 -11.28 3.17 9.97
C HIS A 215 -10.44 3.33 11.24
N THR A 216 -9.35 4.10 11.19
CA THR A 216 -8.49 4.30 12.37
C THR A 216 -9.18 5.00 13.54
N VAL A 217 -10.21 5.82 13.26
CA VAL A 217 -11.04 6.46 14.29
C VAL A 217 -12.13 5.50 14.77
N ALA A 218 -12.82 4.85 13.84
CA ALA A 218 -13.92 3.93 14.12
C ALA A 218 -13.49 2.71 14.95
N PHE A 219 -12.25 2.22 14.79
CA PHE A 219 -11.70 1.12 15.60
C PHE A 219 -11.64 1.38 17.11
N LYS A 220 -11.85 2.61 17.56
CA LYS A 220 -11.93 2.93 18.99
C LYS A 220 -13.28 2.55 19.62
N SER A 221 -14.35 2.55 18.82
CA SER A 221 -15.73 2.32 19.27
C SER A 221 -16.35 1.08 18.65
N ASN A 222 -15.91 0.70 17.43
CA ASN A 222 -16.46 -0.39 16.65
C ASN A 222 -15.42 -1.48 16.40
N THR A 223 -15.86 -2.73 16.44
CA THR A 223 -15.03 -3.91 16.17
C THR A 223 -15.52 -4.64 14.93
N HIS A 224 -14.60 -5.21 14.16
CA HIS A 224 -14.87 -6.06 12.99
C HIS A 224 -15.43 -7.46 13.33
N ASP A 225 -15.99 -7.65 14.52
CA ASP A 225 -16.22 -8.97 15.11
C ASP A 225 -17.45 -9.70 14.51
N SER A 226 -18.21 -9.03 13.65
CA SER A 226 -19.32 -9.63 12.90
C SER A 226 -19.33 -9.17 11.44
N MET A 227 -19.95 -9.97 10.57
CA MET A 227 -20.18 -9.61 9.17
C MET A 227 -20.93 -8.27 9.04
N PHE A 228 -21.91 -8.00 9.92
CA PHE A 228 -22.67 -6.74 9.90
C PHE A 228 -21.83 -5.55 10.31
N ASN A 229 -20.98 -5.70 11.34
CA ASN A 229 -20.03 -4.65 11.68
C ASN A 229 -19.04 -4.40 10.54
N GLY A 230 -18.59 -5.45 9.85
CA GLY A 230 -17.76 -5.31 8.65
C GLY A 230 -18.46 -4.54 7.53
N ILE A 231 -19.74 -4.84 7.25
CA ILE A 231 -20.54 -4.11 6.25
C ILE A 231 -20.68 -2.63 6.66
N MET A 232 -21.05 -2.37 7.91
CA MET A 232 -21.24 -1.01 8.39
C MET A 232 -19.96 -0.20 8.38
N LEU A 233 -18.86 -0.78 8.85
CA LEU A 233 -17.60 -0.09 8.95
C LEU A 233 -17.06 0.36 7.57
N GLU A 234 -17.15 -0.50 6.55
CA GLU A 234 -16.78 -0.12 5.18
C GLU A 234 -17.74 0.94 4.61
N GLY A 235 -19.05 0.81 4.87
CA GLY A 235 -20.05 1.78 4.46
C GLY A 235 -19.91 3.16 5.10
N GLU A 236 -19.56 3.19 6.38
CA GLU A 236 -19.26 4.39 7.15
C GLU A 236 -18.00 5.11 6.61
N ALA A 237 -16.94 4.35 6.32
CA ALA A 237 -15.72 4.87 5.74
C ALA A 237 -15.94 5.44 4.33
N ASP A 238 -16.70 4.74 3.48
CA ASP A 238 -17.06 5.24 2.15
C ASP A 238 -17.97 6.46 2.23
N MET A 239 -18.93 6.50 3.16
CA MET A 239 -19.76 7.67 3.40
C MET A 239 -18.93 8.88 3.83
N PHE A 240 -18.03 8.71 4.79
CA PHE A 240 -17.13 9.77 5.22
C PHE A 240 -16.29 10.29 4.05
N ALA A 241 -15.62 9.38 3.34
CA ALA A 241 -14.76 9.74 2.22
C ALA A 241 -15.53 10.44 1.09
N ALA A 242 -16.77 10.01 0.82
CA ALA A 242 -17.66 10.62 -0.15
C ALA A 242 -18.09 12.04 0.22
N GLN A 243 -18.22 12.35 1.51
CA GLN A 243 -18.56 13.69 2.01
C GLN A 243 -17.40 14.67 1.86
N VAL A 244 -16.16 14.26 2.17
CA VAL A 244 -14.99 15.14 2.10
C VAL A 244 -14.33 15.16 0.71
N TYR A 245 -14.41 14.07 -0.05
CA TYR A 245 -13.78 13.91 -1.37
C TYR A 245 -14.73 13.28 -2.40
N PRO A 246 -15.76 14.00 -2.85
CA PRO A 246 -16.81 13.47 -3.73
C PRO A 246 -16.33 13.12 -5.15
N LYS A 247 -15.19 13.66 -5.61
CA LYS A 247 -14.66 13.37 -6.97
C LYS A 247 -13.96 12.02 -7.07
N GLY A 248 -13.43 11.52 -5.96
CA GLY A 248 -12.69 10.27 -5.92
C GLY A 248 -13.52 9.07 -5.48
N LYS A 249 -14.85 9.19 -5.46
CA LYS A 249 -15.75 8.16 -4.96
C LYS A 249 -15.53 6.82 -5.66
N SER A 250 -15.60 5.76 -4.86
CA SER A 250 -15.56 4.37 -5.33
C SER A 250 -16.83 4.01 -6.10
N GLU A 251 -16.71 3.09 -7.06
CA GLU A 251 -17.86 2.43 -7.71
C GLU A 251 -18.77 1.74 -6.68
N ALA A 252 -18.23 1.38 -5.52
CA ALA A 252 -19.01 0.86 -4.40
C ALA A 252 -20.08 1.83 -3.89
N THR A 253 -19.99 3.13 -4.21
CA THR A 253 -20.99 4.13 -3.79
C THR A 253 -22.21 4.23 -4.71
N GLU A 254 -22.25 3.46 -5.80
CA GLU A 254 -23.42 3.35 -6.67
C GLU A 254 -24.43 2.35 -6.09
N PRO A 255 -25.74 2.68 -6.06
CA PRO A 255 -26.74 1.81 -5.45
C PRO A 255 -26.95 0.53 -6.26
N LEU A 256 -27.19 -0.59 -5.55
CA LEU A 256 -27.61 -1.85 -6.17
C LEU A 256 -29.02 -1.72 -6.75
N LEU A 257 -29.29 -2.47 -7.83
CA LEU A 257 -30.64 -2.68 -8.35
C LEU A 257 -31.48 -3.46 -7.33
N ASP A 258 -32.79 -3.21 -7.28
CA ASP A 258 -33.70 -3.80 -6.28
C ASP A 258 -33.60 -5.33 -6.19
N HIS A 259 -33.58 -6.03 -7.34
CA HIS A 259 -33.46 -7.49 -7.38
C HIS A 259 -32.10 -7.98 -6.88
N THR A 260 -31.01 -7.26 -7.19
CA THR A 260 -29.66 -7.58 -6.70
C THR A 260 -29.58 -7.38 -5.18
N LEU A 261 -30.17 -6.31 -4.67
CA LEU A 261 -30.27 -6.06 -3.23
C LEU A 261 -31.09 -7.17 -2.54
N GLU A 262 -32.24 -7.55 -3.09
CA GLU A 262 -33.09 -8.62 -2.53
C GLU A 262 -32.35 -9.97 -2.48
N ASN A 263 -31.63 -10.33 -3.55
CA ASN A 263 -30.80 -11.53 -3.56
C ASN A 263 -29.69 -11.45 -2.50
N LEU A 264 -28.93 -10.35 -2.47
CA LEU A 264 -27.85 -10.15 -1.50
C LEU A 264 -28.33 -10.31 -0.05
N LEU A 265 -29.45 -9.65 0.31
CA LEU A 265 -30.04 -9.76 1.64
C LEU A 265 -30.46 -11.21 1.95
N THR A 266 -31.03 -11.91 0.97
CA THR A 266 -31.40 -13.33 1.10
C THR A 266 -30.19 -14.23 1.35
N GLN A 267 -29.10 -14.05 0.58
CA GLN A 267 -27.88 -14.84 0.74
C GLN A 267 -27.23 -14.59 2.10
N ILE A 268 -27.21 -13.33 2.57
CA ILE A 268 -26.72 -12.94 3.89
C ILE A 268 -27.54 -13.60 5.00
N ASN A 269 -28.87 -13.52 4.94
CA ASN A 269 -29.76 -14.10 5.96
C ASN A 269 -29.67 -15.63 6.03
N ASN A 270 -29.44 -16.27 4.89
CA ASN A 270 -29.29 -17.72 4.81
C ASN A 270 -27.88 -18.20 5.18
N HIS A 271 -26.96 -17.29 5.52
CA HIS A 271 -25.54 -17.60 5.77
C HIS A 271 -24.86 -18.33 4.59
N ASN A 272 -25.29 -18.02 3.37
CA ASN A 272 -24.76 -18.63 2.15
C ASN A 272 -23.52 -17.91 1.62
N VAL A 273 -23.19 -16.74 2.17
CA VAL A 273 -22.06 -15.90 1.76
C VAL A 273 -21.17 -15.59 2.94
N ASP A 274 -19.88 -15.40 2.67
CA ASP A 274 -18.88 -14.96 3.64
C ASP A 274 -18.29 -13.59 3.25
N ALA A 275 -17.33 -13.10 4.04
CA ALA A 275 -16.66 -11.84 3.77
C ALA A 275 -15.89 -11.84 2.43
N TYR A 276 -15.44 -13.01 1.96
CA TYR A 276 -14.75 -13.11 0.68
C TYR A 276 -15.72 -12.92 -0.48
N ASP A 277 -16.87 -13.61 -0.45
CA ASP A 277 -17.94 -13.45 -1.42
C ASP A 277 -18.42 -11.99 -1.50
N LEU A 278 -18.59 -11.34 -0.34
CA LEU A 278 -19.07 -9.96 -0.28
C LEU A 278 -18.04 -8.93 -0.75
N ARG A 279 -16.74 -9.23 -0.64
CA ARG A 279 -15.65 -8.34 -1.07
C ARG A 279 -15.35 -8.49 -2.55
N TYR A 280 -15.17 -9.72 -3.02
CA TYR A 280 -14.70 -10.01 -4.38
C TYR A 280 -15.81 -10.40 -5.36
N GLY A 281 -17.03 -10.62 -4.86
CA GLY A 281 -18.15 -11.11 -5.63
C GLY A 281 -18.17 -12.63 -5.75
N ASN A 282 -19.33 -13.17 -6.12
CA ASN A 282 -19.52 -14.59 -6.38
C ASN A 282 -20.56 -14.77 -7.49
N TYR A 283 -20.10 -15.20 -8.66
CA TYR A 283 -20.94 -15.36 -9.85
C TYR A 283 -22.05 -16.42 -9.63
N ASP A 284 -21.72 -17.54 -9.00
CA ASP A 284 -22.68 -18.65 -8.80
C ASP A 284 -23.79 -18.28 -7.81
N LYS A 285 -23.52 -17.35 -6.90
CA LYS A 285 -24.47 -16.82 -5.90
C LYS A 285 -25.13 -15.52 -6.33
N ASP A 286 -24.81 -15.01 -7.52
CA ASP A 286 -25.25 -13.71 -8.03
C ASP A 286 -24.94 -12.56 -7.06
N ILE A 287 -23.72 -12.56 -6.51
CA ILE A 287 -23.19 -11.54 -5.62
C ILE A 287 -22.23 -10.65 -6.40
N PRO A 288 -22.51 -9.34 -6.54
CA PRO A 288 -21.59 -8.44 -7.21
C PRO A 288 -20.31 -8.23 -6.39
N PRO A 289 -19.17 -7.90 -7.03
CA PRO A 289 -17.99 -7.42 -6.33
C PRO A 289 -18.30 -6.20 -5.48
N LEU A 290 -17.56 -6.01 -4.38
CA LEU A 290 -17.71 -4.88 -3.45
C LEU A 290 -19.10 -4.79 -2.79
N ALA A 291 -19.91 -5.86 -2.81
CA ALA A 291 -21.24 -5.89 -2.19
C ALA A 291 -21.23 -5.46 -0.71
N GLN A 292 -20.18 -5.80 0.04
CA GLN A 292 -19.99 -5.34 1.43
C GLN A 292 -20.00 -3.81 1.53
N TYR A 293 -19.20 -3.16 0.69
CA TYR A 293 -19.03 -1.71 0.65
C TYR A 293 -20.34 -1.04 0.20
N THR A 294 -20.92 -1.53 -0.89
CA THR A 294 -22.15 -0.96 -1.45
C THR A 294 -23.33 -1.06 -0.51
N LEU A 295 -23.55 -2.22 0.12
CA LEU A 295 -24.63 -2.38 1.08
C LEU A 295 -24.46 -1.44 2.28
N GLY A 296 -23.25 -1.34 2.84
CA GLY A 296 -22.96 -0.43 3.94
C GLY A 296 -23.21 1.03 3.56
N TYR A 297 -22.74 1.46 2.40
CA TYR A 297 -22.93 2.84 1.90
C TYR A 297 -24.40 3.16 1.66
N MET A 298 -25.19 2.22 1.13
CA MET A 298 -26.64 2.37 0.97
C MET A 298 -27.34 2.56 2.32
N ILE A 299 -26.99 1.74 3.33
CA ILE A 299 -27.55 1.86 4.68
C ILE A 299 -27.20 3.24 5.28
N MET A 300 -25.94 3.67 5.17
CA MET A 300 -25.52 4.98 5.66
C MET A 300 -26.19 6.14 4.92
N THR A 301 -26.44 5.98 3.62
CA THR A 301 -27.17 6.97 2.82
C THR A 301 -28.60 7.13 3.35
N ASP A 302 -29.34 6.03 3.53
CA ASP A 302 -30.69 6.05 4.10
C ASP A 302 -30.72 6.60 5.52
N PHE A 303 -29.70 6.28 6.32
CA PHE A 303 -29.57 6.76 7.69
C PHE A 303 -29.39 8.27 7.74
N LEU A 304 -28.45 8.82 6.97
CA LEU A 304 -28.15 10.25 6.97
C LEU A 304 -29.23 11.08 6.26
N GLN A 305 -29.98 10.53 5.31
CA GLN A 305 -31.17 11.19 4.77
C GLN A 305 -32.23 11.47 5.85
N LYS A 306 -32.36 10.58 6.83
CA LYS A 306 -33.26 10.75 7.99
C LYS A 306 -32.65 11.55 9.13
N ASN A 307 -31.32 11.72 9.13
CA ASN A 307 -30.54 12.36 10.19
C ASN A 307 -29.50 13.34 9.59
N PRO A 308 -29.90 14.34 8.78
CA PRO A 308 -28.97 15.13 7.97
C PRO A 308 -28.03 16.01 8.81
N ASP A 309 -28.47 16.41 10.01
CA ASP A 309 -27.71 17.29 10.90
C ASP A 309 -26.84 16.49 11.90
N LEU A 310 -26.82 15.16 11.80
CA LEU A 310 -26.05 14.32 12.73
C LEU A 310 -24.55 14.43 12.41
N PRO A 311 -23.72 14.87 13.37
CA PRO A 311 -22.28 15.05 13.12
C PRO A 311 -21.57 13.73 12.81
N VAL A 312 -20.50 13.80 12.00
CA VAL A 312 -19.65 12.65 11.63
C VAL A 312 -19.18 11.85 12.84
N ALA A 313 -18.65 12.56 13.85
CA ALA A 313 -18.19 11.93 15.08
C ALA A 313 -19.31 11.16 15.80
N LYS A 314 -20.57 11.61 15.71
CA LYS A 314 -21.68 10.94 16.39
C LYS A 314 -22.04 9.62 15.73
N TRP A 315 -22.21 9.59 14.40
CA TRP A 315 -22.57 8.33 13.76
C TRP A 315 -21.39 7.35 13.64
N THR A 316 -20.14 7.83 13.64
CA THR A 316 -18.95 6.95 13.69
C THR A 316 -18.86 6.16 15.01
N GLU A 317 -19.40 6.71 16.10
CA GLU A 317 -19.43 6.07 17.42
C GLU A 317 -20.73 5.28 17.68
N MET A 318 -21.69 5.32 16.76
CA MET A 318 -22.97 4.64 16.97
C MET A 318 -22.83 3.13 16.82
N PRO A 319 -23.51 2.34 17.67
CA PRO A 319 -23.61 0.90 17.45
C PRO A 319 -24.26 0.59 16.10
N THR A 320 -23.71 -0.40 15.38
CA THR A 320 -24.28 -0.95 14.15
C THR A 320 -25.78 -1.24 14.28
N THR A 321 -26.21 -1.82 15.40
CA THR A 321 -27.62 -2.16 15.67
C THR A 321 -28.52 -0.93 15.61
N ASP A 322 -28.09 0.19 16.19
CA ASP A 322 -28.88 1.42 16.26
C ASP A 322 -29.10 2.02 14.87
N ILE A 323 -28.06 1.98 14.02
CA ILE A 323 -28.15 2.45 12.63
C ILE A 323 -29.11 1.56 11.83
N LEU A 324 -28.99 0.24 11.98
CA LEU A 324 -29.83 -0.74 11.27
C LEU A 324 -31.31 -0.66 11.69
N GLU A 325 -31.59 -0.41 12.97
CA GLU A 325 -32.94 -0.20 13.47
C GLU A 325 -33.57 1.07 12.90
N LYS A 326 -32.84 2.18 12.92
CA LYS A 326 -33.31 3.50 12.43
C LYS A 326 -33.53 3.52 10.92
N THR A 327 -32.84 2.67 10.18
CA THR A 327 -33.02 2.52 8.71
C THR A 327 -34.08 1.48 8.35
N GLY A 328 -34.39 0.54 9.24
CA GLY A 328 -35.29 -0.59 8.99
C GLY A 328 -34.57 -1.81 8.40
N TYR A 329 -33.26 -1.73 8.18
CA TYR A 329 -32.44 -2.87 7.74
C TYR A 329 -32.35 -3.97 8.80
N ALA A 330 -32.53 -3.65 10.09
CA ALA A 330 -32.59 -4.66 11.15
C ALA A 330 -33.73 -5.68 10.97
N LYS A 331 -34.79 -5.36 10.20
CA LYS A 331 -35.86 -6.31 9.86
C LYS A 331 -35.57 -7.10 8.59
N LYS A 332 -34.77 -6.52 7.69
CA LYS A 332 -34.41 -7.11 6.39
C LYS A 332 -33.23 -8.07 6.50
N LEU A 333 -32.27 -7.72 7.34
CA LEU A 333 -31.18 -8.57 7.79
C LEU A 333 -31.72 -9.28 9.02
N THR A 334 -31.81 -10.61 9.04
CA THR A 334 -32.35 -11.39 10.16
C THR A 334 -31.38 -11.39 11.35
N ILE A 335 -31.07 -10.21 11.87
CA ILE A 335 -30.25 -9.98 13.05
C ILE A 335 -31.03 -10.56 14.22
N ARG A 336 -30.55 -11.66 14.78
CA ARG A 336 -31.13 -12.30 15.97
C ARG A 336 -30.44 -11.84 17.22
#